data_AF-A0A526YDL1-F1
#
_entry.id   AF-A0A526YDL1-F1
#
_cell.length_a   1.000
_cell.length_b   1.000
_cell.length_c   1.000
_cell.angle_alpha   90.00
_cell.angle_beta   90.00
_cell.angle_gamma   90.00
#
_symmetry.space_group_name_H-M   'P 1'
#
loop_
_entity.id
_entity.type
_entity.pdbx_description
1 polymer ?
#
loop_
_entity_poly.entity_id
_entity_poly.type
_entity_poly.pdbx_seq_one_letter_code
_entity_poly.pdbx_strand_id
1 'polypeptide(L)' 'GQHAEARLEQERLLKLFEIVWISLGRTSAGSAGVGAFKTAMRSLGIIASNTMARPQRSLNDEEAAKVDIILRDVGLLR' A
#
# COMPACT_ATOMS: atom_id res chain seq x y z
N GLY A 1 1.39 -29.89 -3.12
CA GLY A 1 0.73 -28.66 -3.60
C GLY A 1 1.61 -27.97 -4.61
N GLN A 2 1.14 -26.86 -5.20
CA GLN A 2 1.88 -26.02 -6.16
C GLN A 2 2.82 -25.07 -5.41
N HIS A 3 3.86 -25.63 -4.77
CA HIS A 3 4.71 -24.89 -3.83
C HIS A 3 5.64 -23.88 -4.51
N ALA A 4 6.06 -24.15 -5.74
CA ALA A 4 6.92 -23.25 -6.50
C ALA A 4 6.14 -22.01 -6.95
N GLU A 5 4.93 -22.20 -7.47
CA GLU A 5 4.04 -21.12 -7.88
C GLU A 5 3.60 -20.28 -6.67
N ALA A 6 3.27 -20.92 -5.56
CA ALA A 6 2.94 -20.22 -4.32
C ALA A 6 4.09 -19.33 -3.82
N ARG A 7 5.34 -19.78 -3.97
CA ARG A 7 6.52 -18.97 -3.62
C ARG A 7 6.63 -17.73 -4.51
N LEU A 8 6.46 -17.88 -5.82
CA LEU A 8 6.52 -16.74 -6.76
C LEU A 8 5.44 -15.69 -6.44
N GLU A 9 4.22 -16.13 -6.13
CA GLU A 9 3.16 -15.20 -5.73
C GLU A 9 3.47 -14.54 -4.38
N GLN A 10 4.01 -15.29 -3.40
CA GLN A 10 4.42 -14.70 -2.13
C GLN A 10 5.51 -13.65 -2.31
N GLU A 11 6.49 -13.88 -3.19
CA GLU A 11 7.54 -12.90 -3.51
C GLU A 11 6.94 -11.62 -4.15
N ARG A 12 5.91 -11.74 -4.99
CA ARG A 12 5.15 -10.58 -5.51
C ARG A 12 4.40 -9.84 -4.41
N LEU A 13 3.76 -10.58 -3.50
CA LEU A 13 3.04 -10.00 -2.35
C LEU A 13 3.97 -9.30 -1.36
N LEU A 14 5.19 -9.82 -1.15
CA LEU A 14 6.21 -9.16 -0.32
C LEU A 14 6.60 -7.81 -0.92
N LYS A 15 6.81 -7.73 -2.24
CA LYS A 15 7.08 -6.45 -2.92
C LYS A 15 5.90 -5.48 -2.78
N LEU A 16 4.67 -5.96 -2.92
CA LEU A 16 3.47 -5.14 -2.68
C LEU A 16 3.41 -4.65 -1.24
N PHE A 17 3.79 -5.48 -0.26
CA PHE A 17 3.69 -5.15 1.16
C PHE A 17 4.63 -4.03 1.60
N GLU A 18 5.67 -3.71 0.82
CA GLU A 18 6.56 -2.57 1.07
C GLU A 18 5.83 -1.22 1.20
N ILE A 19 4.59 -1.11 0.69
CA ILE A 19 3.76 0.11 0.85
C ILE A 19 3.59 0.53 2.32
N VAL A 20 3.60 -0.42 3.27
CA VAL A 20 3.30 -0.14 4.68
C VAL A 20 4.40 0.65 5.39
N TRP A 21 5.58 0.76 4.79
CA TRP A 21 6.73 1.46 5.36
C TRP A 21 6.83 2.92 4.94
N ILE A 22 6.12 3.32 3.87
CA ILE A 22 6.30 4.60 3.18
C ILE A 22 6.19 5.82 4.11
N SER A 23 5.22 5.82 5.04
CA SER A 23 4.91 6.99 5.88
C SER A 23 5.40 6.87 7.33
N LEU A 24 6.23 5.87 7.67
CA LEU A 24 6.68 5.66 9.04
C LEU A 24 7.45 6.86 9.63
N GLY A 25 8.13 7.66 8.79
CA GLY A 25 8.82 8.87 9.25
C GLY A 25 7.90 9.99 9.75
N ARG A 26 6.60 9.94 9.43
CA ARG A 26 5.62 11.02 9.70
C ARG A 26 4.41 10.56 10.51
N THR A 27 4.15 9.25 10.52
CA THR A 27 2.91 8.64 11.02
C THR A 27 3.20 7.47 11.95
N SER A 28 2.23 7.10 12.79
CA SER A 28 2.34 5.88 13.61
C SER A 28 2.37 4.63 12.73
N ALA A 29 2.90 3.52 13.24
CA ALA A 29 2.91 2.26 12.49
C ALA A 29 1.50 1.81 12.04
N GLY A 30 0.48 2.03 12.89
CA GLY A 30 -0.91 1.75 12.53
C GLY A 30 -1.45 2.69 11.43
N SER A 31 -1.10 3.98 11.47
CA SER A 31 -1.43 4.92 10.39
C SER A 31 -0.73 4.53 9.09
N ALA A 32 0.54 4.13 9.15
CA ALA A 32 1.31 3.78 7.97
C ALA A 32 0.75 2.53 7.27
N GLY A 33 0.54 1.44 8.01
CA GLY A 33 -0.01 0.21 7.43
C GLY A 33 -1.42 0.39 6.86
N VAL A 34 -2.38 0.81 7.69
CA VAL A 34 -3.78 0.94 7.25
C VAL A 34 -3.94 2.07 6.22
N GLY A 35 -3.21 3.16 6.40
CA GLY A 35 -3.22 4.28 5.46
C GLY A 35 -2.64 3.90 4.11
N ALA A 36 -1.58 3.10 4.04
CA ALA A 36 -1.03 2.59 2.79
C ALA A 36 -2.03 1.73 2.03
N PHE A 37 -2.71 0.79 2.70
CA PHE A 37 -3.75 -0.03 2.06
C PHE A 37 -4.92 0.81 1.55
N LYS A 38 -5.41 1.76 2.34
CA LYS A 38 -6.48 2.67 1.88
C LYS A 38 -6.04 3.55 0.72
N THR A 39 -4.79 3.98 0.71
CA THR A 39 -4.22 4.76 -0.40
C THR A 39 -4.14 3.92 -1.67
N ALA A 40 -3.68 2.67 -1.57
CA ALA A 40 -3.68 1.73 -2.68
C ALA A 40 -5.11 1.45 -3.22
N MET A 41 -6.06 1.17 -2.33
CA MET A 41 -7.46 0.96 -2.70
C MET A 41 -8.08 2.19 -3.39
N ARG A 42 -7.70 3.40 -2.96
CA ARG A 42 -8.11 4.65 -3.61
C ARG A 42 -7.54 4.76 -5.02
N SER A 43 -6.24 4.54 -5.20
CA SER A 43 -5.59 4.59 -6.52
C SER A 43 -6.14 3.55 -7.50
N LEU A 44 -6.55 2.39 -6.99
CA LEU A 44 -7.21 1.35 -7.78
C LEU A 44 -8.72 1.61 -8.04
N GLY A 45 -9.27 2.71 -7.52
CA GLY A 45 -10.69 3.06 -7.70
C GLY A 45 -11.68 2.22 -6.89
N ILE A 46 -11.21 1.47 -5.87
CA ILE A 46 -12.05 0.61 -5.02
C ILE A 46 -12.79 1.42 -3.96
N ILE A 47 -12.13 2.44 -3.40
CA ILE A 47 -12.74 3.36 -2.43
C ILE A 47 -12.47 4.81 -2.83
N ALA A 48 -13.36 5.73 -2.45
CA ALA A 48 -13.23 7.14 -2.83
C ALA A 48 -12.10 7.90 -2.12
N SER A 49 -11.66 7.46 -0.94
CA SER A 49 -10.73 8.22 -0.10
C SER A 49 -9.86 7.33 0.80
N ASN A 50 -8.66 7.82 1.12
CA ASN A 50 -7.76 7.25 2.12
C ASN A 50 -7.93 7.86 3.53
N THR A 51 -9.08 8.49 3.83
CA THR A 51 -9.35 9.10 5.12
C THR A 51 -9.18 8.10 6.26
N MET A 52 -8.44 8.54 7.29
CA MET A 52 -8.21 7.82 8.52
C MET A 52 -9.07 8.34 9.66
N ALA A 53 -9.44 7.46 10.59
CA ALA A 53 -10.15 7.87 11.81
C ALA A 53 -9.23 8.70 12.69
N ARG A 54 -9.74 9.78 13.30
CA ARG A 54 -8.95 10.57 14.27
C ARG A 54 -8.48 9.68 15.42
N PRO A 55 -7.24 9.83 15.93
CA PRO A 55 -6.24 10.87 15.60
C PRO A 55 -5.23 10.45 14.49
N GLN A 56 -5.50 9.37 13.76
CA GLN A 56 -4.57 8.83 12.76
C GLN A 56 -4.42 9.77 11.55
N ARG A 57 -3.21 9.82 10.99
CA ARG A 57 -2.89 10.69 9.85
C ARG A 57 -2.98 9.87 8.56
N SER A 58 -3.67 10.38 7.55
CA SER A 58 -3.64 9.82 6.18
C SER A 58 -2.28 10.04 5.54
N LEU A 59 -1.94 9.19 4.55
CA LEU A 59 -0.81 9.43 3.66
C LEU A 59 -1.05 10.71 2.84
N ASN A 60 0.03 11.46 2.61
CA ASN A 60 0.03 12.65 1.75
C ASN A 60 0.23 12.26 0.27
N ASP A 61 0.26 13.25 -0.61
CA ASP A 61 0.35 13.01 -2.06
C ASP A 61 1.70 12.44 -2.50
N GLU A 62 2.81 12.85 -1.86
CA GLU A 62 4.15 12.31 -2.14
C GLU A 62 4.26 10.83 -1.73
N GLU A 63 3.69 10.47 -0.59
CA GLU A 63 3.61 9.10 -0.11
C GLU A 63 2.66 8.26 -0.99
N ALA A 64 1.55 8.84 -1.44
CA ALA A 64 0.64 8.18 -2.38
C ALA A 64 1.29 7.89 -3.73
N ALA A 65 2.10 8.81 -4.27
CA ALA A 65 2.85 8.57 -5.50
C ALA A 65 3.82 7.38 -5.37
N LYS A 66 4.43 7.19 -4.19
CA LYS A 66 5.28 6.01 -3.90
C LYS A 66 4.48 4.71 -3.83
N VAL A 67 3.27 4.75 -3.26
CA VAL A 67 2.34 3.60 -3.29
C VAL A 67 2.02 3.24 -4.74
N ASP A 68 1.70 4.22 -5.58
CA ASP A 68 1.34 4.00 -6.98
C ASP A 68 2.50 3.40 -7.80
N ILE A 69 3.76 3.75 -7.49
CA ILE A 69 4.94 3.10 -8.10
C ILE A 69 4.95 1.61 -7.77
N ILE A 70 4.82 1.24 -6.49
CA ILE A 70 4.81 -0.18 -6.09
C ILE A 70 3.63 -0.92 -6.73
N LEU A 71 2.45 -0.30 -6.81
CA LEU A 71 1.29 -0.91 -7.48
C LEU A 71 1.54 -1.17 -8.97
N ARG A 72 2.23 -0.27 -9.68
CA ARG A 72 2.63 -0.50 -11.07
C ARG A 72 3.66 -1.63 -11.17
N ASP A 73 4.65 -1.65 -10.27
CA ASP A 73 5.71 -2.68 -10.26
C ASP A 73 5.16 -4.10 -10.04
N VAL A 74 4.09 -4.24 -9.25
CA VAL A 74 3.42 -5.54 -9.03
C VAL A 74 2.24 -5.80 -9.98
N GLY A 75 2.03 -4.93 -10.98
CA GLY A 75 1.04 -5.08 -12.04
C GLY A 75 -0.42 -4.80 -11.65
N LEU A 76 -0.67 -4.07 -10.56
CA LEU A 76 -2.01 -3.75 -10.08
C LEU A 76 -2.54 -2.41 -10.62
N LEU A 77 -1.66 -1.43 -10.87
CA LEU A 77 -2.02 -0.12 -11.44
C LEU A 77 -1.40 0.03 -12.84
N ARG A 78 -2.13 0.65 -13.77
CA ARG A 78 -1.66 0.89 -15.16
C ARG A 78 -1.02 2.27 -15.32
#